data_AF-A0A809S1V8-F1
#
_entry.id   AF-A0A809S1V8-F1
#
_cell.length_a   1.000
_cell.length_b   1.000
_cell.length_c   1.000
_cell.angle_alpha   90.00
_cell.angle_beta   90.00
_cell.angle_gamma   90.00
#
_symmetry.space_group_name_H-M   'P 1'
#
loop_
_entity.id
_entity.type
_entity.pdbx_description
1 polymer ?
#
loop_
_entity_poly.entity_id
_entity_poly.type
_entity_poly.pdbx_seq_one_letter_code
_entity_poly.pdbx_strand_id
1 'polypeptide(L)'
;MRVTQSATLSPPLTKQAAQIGEALQHLRHARQVKQSDAALRAGISRATAQRLERGDPGVSLGGILRYLDAIAPGLTLLKLLTGEDPSLAAMEHRLRTQRVHGLTAAELKELDF
;
A
#
# COMPACT_ATOMS: atom_id res chain seq x y z
N MET A 1 -10.18 -6.01 32.31
CA MET A 1 -9.73 -7.19 31.55
C MET A 1 -9.00 -6.71 30.30
N ARG A 2 -7.77 -7.15 30.04
CA ARG A 2 -7.04 -6.76 28.82
C ARG A 2 -7.59 -7.57 27.66
N VAL A 3 -8.34 -6.93 26.78
CA VAL A 3 -8.94 -7.61 25.63
C VAL A 3 -7.96 -7.57 24.47
N THR A 4 -7.76 -8.72 23.82
CA THR A 4 -7.00 -8.79 22.56
C THR A 4 -7.84 -8.14 21.47
N GLN A 5 -7.46 -6.94 21.03
CA GLN A 5 -8.22 -6.15 20.04
C GLN A 5 -8.53 -6.95 18.76
N SER A 6 -7.60 -7.78 18.31
CA SER A 6 -7.79 -8.63 17.13
C SER A 6 -8.85 -9.72 17.32
N ALA A 7 -9.20 -10.08 18.57
CA ALA A 7 -10.23 -11.05 18.90
C ALA A 7 -11.62 -10.42 19.10
N THR A 8 -11.73 -9.09 19.11
CA THR A 8 -13.00 -8.36 19.29
C THR A 8 -13.65 -7.88 18.00
N LEU A 9 -12.91 -7.86 16.89
CA LEU A 9 -13.48 -7.45 15.61
C LEU A 9 -14.27 -8.59 14.97
N SER A 10 -15.42 -8.25 14.39
CA SER A 10 -16.16 -9.16 13.51
C SER A 10 -15.35 -9.44 12.24
N PRO A 11 -15.57 -10.57 11.55
CA PRO A 11 -14.80 -10.91 10.35
C PRO A 11 -14.78 -9.82 9.26
N PRO A 12 -15.90 -9.12 8.97
CA PRO A 12 -15.88 -7.99 8.02
C PRO A 12 -14.96 -6.84 8.45
N LEU A 13 -14.95 -6.51 9.75
CA LEU A 13 -14.10 -5.44 10.28
C LEU A 13 -12.62 -5.85 10.28
N THR A 14 -12.31 -7.11 10.58
CA THR A 14 -10.96 -7.66 10.44
C THR A 14 -10.45 -7.57 9.00
N LYS A 15 -11.33 -7.82 8.02
CA LYS A 15 -10.99 -7.66 6.60
C LYS A 15 -10.71 -6.19 6.24
N GLN A 16 -11.49 -5.24 6.76
CA GLN A 16 -11.22 -3.81 6.56
C GLN A 16 -9.88 -3.39 7.16
N ALA A 17 -9.55 -3.88 8.35
CA ALA A 17 -8.26 -3.60 8.98
C ALA A 17 -7.09 -4.17 8.13
N ALA A 18 -7.22 -5.39 7.62
CA ALA A 18 -6.26 -5.99 6.70
C ALA A 18 -6.05 -5.14 5.43
N GLN A 19 -7.13 -4.64 4.81
CA GLN A 19 -7.07 -3.77 3.63
C GLN A 19 -6.26 -2.48 3.88
N ILE A 20 -6.38 -1.89 5.07
CA ILE A 20 -5.58 -0.71 5.45
C ILE A 20 -4.10 -1.07 5.57
N GLY A 21 -3.78 -2.23 6.16
CA GLY A 21 -2.41 -2.73 6.27
C GLY A 21 -1.78 -3.02 4.91
N GLU A 22 -2.53 -3.66 4.01
CA GLU A 22 -2.14 -3.94 2.64
C GLU A 22 -1.87 -2.65 1.85
N ALA A 23 -2.69 -1.61 2.03
CA ALA A 23 -2.46 -0.30 1.38
C ALA A 23 -1.10 0.31 1.80
N LEU A 24 -0.77 0.27 3.09
CA LEU A 24 0.53 0.73 3.60
C LEU A 24 1.69 -0.09 3.04
N GLN A 25 1.53 -1.42 2.99
CA GLN A 25 2.52 -2.33 2.43
C GLN A 25 2.76 -2.07 0.94
N HIS A 26 1.69 -1.97 0.14
CA HIS A 26 1.76 -1.67 -1.28
C HIS A 26 2.44 -0.33 -1.54
N LEU A 27 2.05 0.72 -0.80
CA LEU A 27 2.70 2.02 -0.87
C LEU A 27 4.21 1.91 -0.57
N ARG A 28 4.58 1.19 0.50
CA ARG A 28 5.98 0.98 0.87
C ARG A 28 6.78 0.31 -0.24
N HIS A 29 6.21 -0.73 -0.85
CA HIS A 29 6.85 -1.42 -1.97
C HIS A 29 6.95 -0.53 -3.21
N ALA A 30 5.91 0.21 -3.55
CA ALA A 30 5.90 1.15 -4.68
C ALA A 30 6.99 2.24 -4.53
N ARG A 31 7.29 2.65 -3.29
CA ARG A 31 8.35 3.61 -2.95
C ARG A 31 9.71 2.95 -2.69
N GLN A 32 9.83 1.64 -2.84
CA GLN A 32 11.06 0.86 -2.63
C GLN A 32 11.68 1.06 -1.23
N VAL A 33 10.85 1.29 -0.22
CA VAL A 33 11.32 1.48 1.16
C VAL A 33 11.37 0.13 1.87
N LYS A 34 12.47 -0.18 2.56
CA LYS A 34 12.54 -1.39 3.40
C LYS A 34 11.68 -1.19 4.66
N GLN A 35 10.97 -2.23 5.09
CA GLN A 35 10.14 -2.18 6.30
C GLN A 35 10.94 -1.76 7.54
N SER A 36 12.21 -2.18 7.65
CA SER A 36 13.10 -1.73 8.73
C SER A 36 13.33 -0.23 8.75
N ASP A 37 13.49 0.35 7.58
CA ASP A 37 13.91 1.74 7.43
C ASP A 37 12.71 2.64 7.69
N ALA A 38 11.53 2.25 7.20
CA ALA A 38 10.26 2.87 7.57
C ALA A 38 9.99 2.77 9.08
N ALA A 39 10.22 1.61 9.69
CA ALA A 39 10.04 1.43 11.13
C ALA A 39 10.96 2.35 11.95
N LEU A 40 12.24 2.42 11.55
CA LEU A 40 13.24 3.28 12.20
C LEU A 40 12.84 4.76 12.09
N ARG A 41 12.50 5.23 10.87
CA ARG A 41 12.07 6.62 10.63
C ARG A 41 10.77 6.97 11.37
N ALA A 42 9.86 6.02 11.47
CA ALA A 42 8.61 6.20 12.21
C ALA A 42 8.80 6.14 13.74
N GLY A 43 9.98 5.75 14.24
CA GLY A 43 10.22 5.57 15.68
C GLY A 43 9.38 4.42 16.27
N ILE A 44 9.31 3.29 15.57
CA ILE A 44 8.61 2.08 16.02
C ILE A 44 9.49 0.84 15.84
N SER A 45 9.15 -0.25 16.54
CA SER A 45 9.85 -1.52 16.36
C SER A 45 9.51 -2.17 15.01
N ARG A 46 10.40 -3.03 14.50
CA ARG A 46 10.12 -3.89 13.32
C ARG A 46 8.85 -4.72 13.51
N ALA A 47 8.62 -5.24 14.72
CA ALA A 47 7.42 -6.02 15.03
C ALA A 47 6.14 -5.18 14.91
N THR A 48 6.19 -3.91 15.33
CA THR A 48 5.07 -2.96 15.15
C THR A 48 4.82 -2.66 13.68
N ALA A 49 5.87 -2.45 12.88
CA ALA A 49 5.73 -2.25 11.43
C ALA A 49 5.12 -3.48 10.74
N GLN A 50 5.53 -4.69 11.13
CA GLN A 50 4.92 -5.92 10.63
C GLN A 50 3.43 -6.03 11.01
N ARG A 51 3.06 -5.65 12.23
CA ARG A 51 1.65 -5.63 12.68
C ARG A 51 0.82 -4.60 11.91
N LEU A 52 1.38 -3.43 11.64
CA LEU A 52 0.75 -2.39 10.82
C LEU A 52 0.46 -2.89 9.41
N GLU A 53 1.45 -3.48 8.73
CA GLU A 53 1.26 -4.01 7.37
C GLU A 53 0.34 -5.23 7.29
N ARG A 54 0.16 -5.96 8.40
CA ARG A 54 -0.85 -7.02 8.51
C ARG A 54 -2.25 -6.50 8.82
N GLY A 55 -2.40 -5.21 9.10
CA GLY A 55 -3.68 -4.62 9.49
C GLY A 55 -4.14 -5.04 10.88
N ASP A 56 -3.22 -5.25 11.82
CA ASP A 56 -3.59 -5.61 13.19
C ASP A 56 -4.36 -4.45 13.87
N PRO A 57 -5.63 -4.63 14.27
CA PRO A 57 -6.44 -3.57 14.88
C PRO A 57 -5.94 -3.12 16.25
N GLY A 58 -5.00 -3.84 16.86
CA GLY A 58 -4.34 -3.42 18.11
C GLY A 58 -3.22 -2.40 17.93
N VAL A 59 -2.94 -1.94 16.70
CA VAL A 59 -2.03 -0.82 16.44
C VAL A 59 -2.75 0.52 16.61
N SER A 60 -2.04 1.55 17.08
CA SER A 60 -2.65 2.87 17.28
C SER A 60 -2.78 3.63 15.96
N LEU A 61 -3.82 4.46 15.85
CA LEU A 61 -3.99 5.38 14.72
C LEU A 61 -2.77 6.29 14.54
N GLY A 62 -2.19 6.80 15.64
CA GLY A 62 -0.93 7.56 15.58
C GLY A 62 0.27 6.75 15.09
N GLY A 63 0.28 5.43 15.30
CA GLY A 63 1.27 4.53 14.71
C GLY A 63 1.11 4.40 13.20
N ILE A 64 -0.14 4.30 12.72
CA ILE A 64 -0.46 4.29 11.28
C ILE A 64 0.03 5.58 10.62
N LEU A 65 -0.31 6.74 11.19
CA LEU A 65 0.06 8.04 10.61
C LEU A 65 1.57 8.27 10.57
N ARG A 66 2.31 7.93 11.63
CA ARG A 66 3.78 8.03 11.63
C ARG A 66 4.43 7.07 10.64
N TYR A 67 3.89 5.86 10.51
CA TYR A 67 4.43 4.89 9.56
C TYR A 67 4.17 5.30 8.11
N LEU A 68 2.98 5.84 7.83
CA LEU A 68 2.66 6.46 6.55
C LEU A 68 3.61 7.60 6.20
N ASP A 69 3.79 8.56 7.11
CA ASP A 69 4.68 9.71 6.89
C ASP A 69 6.14 9.28 6.68
N ALA A 70 6.61 8.24 7.38
CA ALA A 70 7.94 7.67 7.18
C ALA A 70 8.16 7.00 5.81
N ILE A 71 7.08 6.56 5.14
CA ILE A 71 7.10 5.97 3.80
C ILE A 71 6.92 7.03 2.72
N ALA A 72 5.95 7.93 2.91
CA ALA A 72 5.56 8.95 1.95
C ALA A 72 5.20 10.26 2.70
N PRO A 73 6.20 11.11 2.99
CA PRO A 73 5.97 12.37 3.68
C PRO A 73 4.93 13.25 2.96
N GLY A 74 3.99 13.79 3.73
CA GLY A 74 2.92 14.65 3.20
C GLY A 74 1.74 13.93 2.52
N LEU A 75 1.78 12.60 2.37
CA LEU A 75 0.61 11.81 1.96
C LEU A 75 -0.33 11.61 3.15
N THR A 76 -1.62 11.88 2.97
CA THR A 76 -2.61 11.66 4.03
C THR A 76 -3.18 10.25 3.98
N LEU A 77 -3.61 9.72 5.13
CA LEU A 77 -4.24 8.40 5.19
C LEU A 77 -5.51 8.33 4.34
N LEU A 78 -6.30 9.41 4.31
CA LEU A 78 -7.49 9.48 3.46
C LEU A 78 -7.13 9.32 1.97
N LYS A 79 -6.12 10.05 1.48
CA LYS A 79 -5.66 9.94 0.08
C LYS A 79 -5.15 8.55 -0.27
N LEU A 80 -4.43 7.90 0.65
CA LEU A 80 -3.99 6.52 0.48
C LEU A 80 -5.20 5.57 0.32
N LEU A 81 -6.20 5.71 1.18
CA LEU A 81 -7.36 4.80 1.23
C LEU A 81 -8.37 5.05 0.11
N THR A 82 -8.48 6.27 -0.41
CA THR A 82 -9.32 6.58 -1.57
C THR A 82 -8.64 6.26 -2.91
N GLY A 83 -7.37 5.84 -2.90
CA GLY A 83 -6.60 5.57 -4.12
C GLY A 83 -6.17 6.84 -4.86
N GLU A 84 -6.26 8.01 -4.22
CA GLU A 84 -5.76 9.28 -4.74
C GLU A 84 -4.24 9.44 -4.51
N ASP A 85 -3.47 8.38 -4.75
CA ASP A 85 -2.01 8.45 -4.75
C ASP A 85 -1.51 8.65 -6.20
N PRO A 86 -0.86 9.80 -6.53
CA PRO A 86 -0.25 10.03 -7.83
C PRO A 86 0.76 8.95 -8.24
N SER A 87 1.28 8.16 -7.29
CA SER A 87 2.20 7.07 -7.56
C SER A 87 1.53 5.76 -8.01
N LEU A 88 0.25 5.53 -7.70
CA LEU A 88 -0.56 4.46 -8.31
C LEU A 88 -0.94 4.84 -9.75
N ALA A 89 -1.35 6.09 -9.98
CA ALA A 89 -1.55 6.62 -11.33
C ALA A 89 -0.24 6.65 -12.15
N ALA A 90 0.91 6.96 -11.54
CA ALA A 90 2.21 6.89 -12.19
C ALA A 90 2.70 5.45 -12.41
N MET A 91 2.31 4.48 -11.57
CA MET A 91 2.57 3.05 -11.79
C MET A 91 1.72 2.52 -12.95
N GLU A 92 0.43 2.85 -12.99
CA GLU A 92 -0.44 2.57 -14.15
C GLU A 92 0.09 3.23 -15.42
N HIS A 93 0.55 4.49 -15.36
CA HIS A 93 1.21 5.13 -16.49
C HIS A 93 2.50 4.41 -16.89
N ARG A 94 3.33 3.99 -15.94
CA ARG A 94 4.58 3.27 -16.21
C ARG A 94 4.34 1.90 -16.85
N LEU A 95 3.28 1.21 -16.43
CA LEU A 95 2.78 -0.03 -17.05
C LEU A 95 2.21 0.21 -18.44
N ARG A 96 1.45 1.30 -18.66
CA ARG A 96 0.94 1.71 -20.00
C ARG A 96 2.04 2.20 -20.94
N THR A 97 3.16 2.72 -20.43
CA THR A 97 4.31 3.17 -21.22
C THR A 97 5.35 2.07 -21.49
N GLN A 98 5.14 0.84 -21.03
CA GLN A 98 5.92 -0.27 -21.59
C GLN A 98 5.57 -0.35 -23.08
N ARG A 99 6.60 -0.12 -23.91
CA ARG A 99 6.52 0.01 -25.37
C ARG A 99 5.50 -0.97 -25.94
N VAL A 100 4.48 -0.45 -26.63
CA VAL A 100 3.79 -1.22 -27.66
C VAL A 100 4.89 -1.75 -28.58
N HIS A 101 5.12 -3.06 -28.56
CA HIS A 101 5.91 -3.67 -29.60
C HIS A 101 5.10 -3.44 -30.87
N GLY A 102 5.68 -2.76 -31.86
CA GLY A 102 4.98 -2.50 -33.11
C GLY A 102 4.42 -3.82 -33.63
N LEU A 103 3.14 -3.82 -34.01
CA LEU A 103 2.49 -4.98 -34.59
C LEU A 103 3.40 -5.54 -35.68
N THR A 104 3.63 -6.84 -35.63
CA THR A 104 4.40 -7.53 -36.67
C THR A 104 3.67 -7.37 -38.01
N ALA A 105 4.39 -7.50 -39.12
CA ALA A 105 3.78 -7.40 -40.44
C ALA A 105 2.62 -8.41 -40.65
N ALA A 106 2.58 -9.49 -39.88
CA ALA A 106 1.48 -10.45 -39.86
C ALA A 106 0.23 -9.88 -39.17
N GLU A 107 0.38 -9.24 -38.00
CA GLU A 107 -0.72 -8.65 -37.24
C GLU A 107 -1.28 -7.38 -37.90
N LEU A 108 -0.44 -6.64 -38.65
CA LEU A 108 -0.91 -5.51 -39.46
C LEU A 108 -1.83 -5.96 -40.60
N LYS A 109 -1.60 -7.16 -41.15
CA LYS A 109 -2.35 -7.72 -42.27
C LYS A 109 -3.73 -8.26 -41.87
N GLU A 110 -3.96 -8.51 -40.58
CA GLU A 110 -5.28 -8.87 -40.04
C GLU A 110 -6.17 -7.65 -39.75
N LEU A 111 -5.60 -6.43 -39.82
CA LEU A 111 -6.30 -5.17 -39.51
C LEU A 111 -6.68 -4.37 -40.77
N ASP A 112 -6.32 -4.84 -41.96
CA ASP A 112 -6.84 -4.29 -43.22
C ASP A 112 -8.26 -4.82 -43.46
N PHE A 113 -9.24 -3.93 -43.40
CA PHE A 113 -10.62 -4.16 -43.85
C PHE A 113 -10.73 -4.11 -45.37
#